data_AF-A0ZZB6-F1
#
_entry.id   AF-A0ZZB6-F1
#
_cell.length_a   1.000
_cell.length_b   1.000
_cell.length_c   1.000
_cell.angle_alpha   90.00
_cell.angle_beta   90.00
_cell.angle_gamma   90.00
#
_symmetry.space_group_name_H-M   'P 1'
#
loop_
_entity.id
_entity.type
_entity.pdbx_description
1 polymer ?
#
loop_
_entity_poly.entity_id
_entity_poly.type
_entity_poly.pdbx_seq_one_letter_code
_entity_poly.pdbx_strand_id
1 'polypeptide(L)'
;MNNSLFNTTQETATRLTLCLPLLSRPSTIDEITAIDLIATYMKTFGFGQRNLHGDGPHALAEYDARRKRIQAGLAQLVIVGAATVDSTCLLYRATPECFQYSEALHGDYAASYRQAVQLLIKNDYETIMNRITKENNQL
;
A
#
# COMPACT_ATOMS: atom_id res chain seq x y z
N MET A 1 -24.35 -13.35 6.68
CA MET A 1 -23.53 -12.46 5.83
C MET A 1 -22.11 -12.49 6.39
N ASN A 2 -21.16 -13.06 5.66
CA ASN A 2 -19.74 -13.02 6.04
C ASN A 2 -19.21 -11.65 5.60
N ASN A 3 -19.16 -10.67 6.51
CA ASN A 3 -18.52 -9.38 6.23
C ASN A 3 -17.01 -9.58 6.25
N SER A 4 -16.47 -10.11 5.15
CA SER A 4 -15.03 -10.20 4.97
C SER A 4 -14.44 -8.79 4.91
N LEU A 5 -13.46 -8.51 5.77
CA LEU A 5 -12.69 -7.26 5.71
C LEU A 5 -11.70 -7.26 4.55
N PHE A 6 -11.43 -8.41 3.93
CA PHE A 6 -10.47 -8.54 2.84
C PHE A 6 -10.89 -7.76 1.60
N ASN A 7 -9.94 -7.05 1.00
CA ASN A 7 -10.11 -6.21 -0.18
C ASN A 7 -11.17 -5.10 -0.01
N THR A 8 -11.37 -4.63 1.22
CA THR A 8 -12.24 -3.48 1.52
C THR A 8 -11.45 -2.17 1.56
N THR A 9 -12.18 -1.04 1.49
CA THR A 9 -11.59 0.29 1.71
C THR A 9 -11.03 0.42 3.13
N GLN A 10 -11.69 -0.16 4.13
CA GLN A 10 -11.28 -0.09 5.54
C GLN A 10 -9.98 -0.85 5.80
N GLU A 11 -9.84 -2.06 5.22
CA GLU A 11 -8.57 -2.81 5.29
C GLU A 11 -7.47 -2.03 4.57
N THR A 12 -7.76 -1.47 3.41
CA THR A 12 -6.79 -0.66 2.64
C THR A 12 -6.38 0.59 3.41
N ALA A 13 -7.30 1.33 4.02
CA ALA A 13 -7.00 2.49 4.85
C ALA A 13 -6.12 2.10 6.04
N THR A 14 -6.41 0.98 6.71
CA THR A 14 -5.57 0.44 7.80
C THR A 14 -4.14 0.15 7.32
N ARG A 15 -3.95 -0.47 6.15
CA ARG A 15 -2.61 -0.68 5.56
C ARG A 15 -1.94 0.64 5.20
N LEU A 16 -2.68 1.62 4.68
CA LEU A 16 -2.14 2.95 4.37
C LEU A 16 -1.67 3.70 5.62
N THR A 17 -2.33 3.52 6.77
CA THR A 17 -1.85 4.03 8.07
C THR A 17 -0.49 3.44 8.44
N LEU A 18 -0.22 2.17 8.09
CA LEU A 18 1.11 1.56 8.27
C LEU A 18 2.13 2.05 7.23
N CYS A 19 1.69 2.35 6.01
CA CYS A 19 2.54 2.67 4.86
C CYS A 19 3.02 4.14 4.86
N LEU A 20 2.09 5.10 4.95
CA LEU A 20 2.40 6.53 4.79
C LEU A 20 3.49 7.05 5.74
N PRO A 21 3.54 6.65 7.03
CA PRO A 21 4.60 7.07 7.94
C PRO A 21 6.01 6.63 7.55
N LEU A 22 6.12 5.58 6.71
CA LEU A 22 7.40 5.05 6.26
C LEU A 22 7.93 5.78 5.01
N LEU A 23 7.08 6.58 4.34
CA LEU A 23 7.47 7.33 3.15
C LEU A 23 8.21 8.61 3.57
N SER A 24 9.44 8.78 3.08
CA SER A 24 10.30 9.92 3.42
C SER A 24 9.87 11.24 2.76
N ARG A 25 9.02 11.18 1.73
CA ARG A 25 8.48 12.33 0.99
C ARG A 25 7.00 12.15 0.70
N PRO A 26 6.27 13.23 0.38
CA PRO A 26 4.94 13.10 -0.20
C PRO A 26 4.98 12.24 -1.47
N SER A 27 3.96 11.41 -1.64
CA SER A 27 3.88 10.44 -2.74
C SER A 27 2.54 10.50 -3.45
N THR A 28 2.58 10.16 -4.74
CA THR A 28 1.38 10.10 -5.57
C THR A 28 0.56 8.87 -5.24
N ILE A 29 -0.71 8.88 -5.64
CA ILE A 29 -1.56 7.69 -5.56
C ILE A 29 -0.95 6.48 -6.28
N ASP A 30 -0.25 6.69 -7.40
CA ASP A 30 0.33 5.61 -8.20
C ASP A 30 1.53 4.98 -7.49
N GLU A 31 2.41 5.81 -6.90
CA GLU A 31 3.51 5.33 -6.06
C GLU A 31 3.00 4.53 -4.87
N ILE A 32 2.00 5.06 -4.16
CA ILE A 32 1.41 4.40 -3.00
C ILE A 32 0.72 3.09 -3.40
N THR A 33 0.04 3.06 -4.55
CA THR A 33 -0.62 1.86 -5.08
C THR A 33 0.40 0.78 -5.41
N ALA A 34 1.49 1.13 -6.09
CA ALA A 34 2.55 0.20 -6.45
C ALA A 34 3.21 -0.39 -5.19
N ILE A 35 3.53 0.47 -4.21
CA ILE A 35 4.09 0.04 -2.92
C ILE A 35 3.13 -0.89 -2.17
N ASP A 36 1.85 -0.52 -2.01
CA ASP A 36 0.87 -1.37 -1.29
C ASP A 36 0.66 -2.72 -1.99
N LEU A 37 0.52 -2.71 -3.32
CA LEU A 37 0.33 -3.94 -4.09
C LEU A 37 1.51 -4.88 -3.90
N ILE A 38 2.73 -4.41 -4.14
CA ILE A 38 3.92 -5.25 -4.00
C ILE A 38 4.13 -5.66 -2.54
N ALA A 39 3.90 -4.78 -1.57
CA ALA A 39 4.03 -5.12 -0.15
C ALA A 39 3.09 -6.28 0.24
N THR A 40 1.90 -6.37 -0.38
CA THR A 40 0.97 -7.49 -0.18
C THR A 40 1.34 -8.75 -0.96
N TYR A 41 2.12 -8.63 -2.04
CA TYR A 41 2.49 -9.70 -2.97
C TYR A 41 4.00 -9.78 -3.25
N MET A 42 4.83 -9.65 -2.21
CA MET A 42 6.30 -9.57 -2.33
C MET A 42 6.91 -10.76 -3.09
N LYS A 43 6.38 -11.98 -2.92
CA LYS A 43 6.84 -13.18 -3.65
C LYS A 43 6.51 -13.08 -5.13
N THR A 44 5.29 -12.68 -5.47
CA THR A 44 4.84 -12.56 -6.86
C THR A 44 5.73 -11.60 -7.65
N PHE A 45 6.10 -10.46 -7.08
CA PHE A 45 6.92 -9.46 -7.77
C PHE A 45 8.44 -9.63 -7.56
N GLY A 46 8.87 -10.72 -6.90
CA GLY A 46 10.28 -11.06 -6.71
C GLY A 46 11.05 -10.20 -5.71
N PHE A 47 10.37 -9.60 -4.74
CA PHE A 47 10.97 -8.80 -3.66
C PHE A 47 11.05 -9.56 -2.32
N GLY A 48 10.42 -10.73 -2.21
CA GLY A 48 10.42 -11.52 -0.97
C GLY A 48 10.04 -12.98 -1.19
N GLN A 49 9.88 -13.72 -0.10
CA GLN A 49 9.64 -15.17 -0.12
C GLN A 49 8.17 -15.57 0.11
N ARG A 50 7.31 -14.62 0.52
CA ARG A 50 5.88 -14.87 0.77
C ARG A 50 4.99 -13.73 0.31
N ASN A 51 3.73 -14.05 0.02
CA ASN A 51 2.66 -13.08 -0.20
C ASN A 51 1.80 -12.96 1.07
N LEU A 52 1.54 -11.74 1.54
CA LEU A 52 0.71 -11.49 2.71
C LEU A 52 -0.77 -11.73 2.44
N HIS A 53 -1.19 -11.57 1.19
CA HIS A 53 -2.55 -11.83 0.73
C HIS A 53 -2.72 -13.23 0.12
N GLY A 54 -1.73 -14.11 0.31
CA GLY A 54 -1.73 -15.47 -0.22
C GLY A 54 -1.26 -15.56 -1.67
N ASP A 55 -1.04 -16.79 -2.14
CA ASP A 55 -0.67 -17.07 -3.52
C ASP A 55 -1.95 -17.19 -4.38
N GLY A 56 -2.07 -16.36 -5.41
CA GLY A 56 -3.21 -16.40 -6.33
C GLY A 56 -2.92 -15.67 -7.64
N PRO A 57 -3.53 -16.11 -8.77
CA PRO A 57 -3.24 -15.58 -10.11
C PRO A 57 -3.76 -14.15 -10.35
N HIS A 58 -4.40 -13.53 -9.36
CA HIS A 58 -5.15 -12.27 -9.53
C HIS A 58 -4.38 -11.01 -9.12
N ALA A 59 -3.14 -11.12 -8.62
CA ALA A 59 -2.38 -9.95 -8.14
C ALA A 59 -2.24 -8.84 -9.21
N LEU A 60 -2.18 -9.21 -10.49
CA LEU A 60 -2.11 -8.26 -11.60
C LEU A 60 -3.46 -7.66 -11.99
N ALA A 61 -4.50 -8.49 -12.08
CA ALA A 61 -5.88 -8.02 -12.29
C ALA A 61 -6.37 -7.11 -11.14
N GLU A 62 -5.70 -7.15 -10.00
CA GLU A 62 -5.98 -6.27 -8.88
C GLU A 62 -5.45 -4.85 -9.05
N TYR A 63 -4.51 -4.52 -9.93
CA TYR A 63 -3.88 -3.17 -9.92
C TYR A 63 -4.91 -2.03 -10.03
N ASP A 64 -5.80 -2.07 -11.04
CA ASP A 64 -6.82 -1.03 -11.24
C ASP A 64 -7.82 -0.98 -10.08
N ALA A 65 -8.24 -2.16 -9.59
CA ALA A 65 -9.15 -2.26 -8.46
C ALA A 65 -8.49 -1.78 -7.15
N ARG A 66 -7.20 -2.07 -6.99
CA ARG A 66 -6.36 -1.66 -5.86
C ARG A 66 -6.17 -0.17 -5.87
N ARG A 67 -5.85 0.44 -7.01
CA ARG A 67 -5.74 1.89 -7.16
C ARG A 67 -7.01 2.61 -6.73
N LYS A 68 -8.18 2.11 -7.12
CA LYS A 68 -9.48 2.66 -6.68
C LYS A 68 -9.67 2.55 -5.16
N ARG A 69 -9.27 1.42 -4.56
CA ARG A 69 -9.32 1.24 -3.09
C ARG A 69 -8.32 2.14 -2.37
N ILE A 70 -7.13 2.34 -2.91
CA ILE A 70 -6.12 3.26 -2.38
C ILE A 70 -6.65 4.69 -2.41
N GLN A 71 -7.29 5.10 -3.52
CA GLN A 71 -7.95 6.42 -3.61
C GLN A 71 -8.98 6.61 -2.50
N ALA A 72 -9.87 5.64 -2.33
CA ALA A 72 -10.91 5.70 -1.30
C ALA A 72 -10.33 5.66 0.12
N GLY A 73 -9.27 4.87 0.35
CA GLY A 73 -8.57 4.80 1.63
C GLY A 73 -7.84 6.09 1.97
N LEU A 74 -7.12 6.70 1.02
CA LEU A 74 -6.48 8.00 1.20
C LEU A 74 -7.50 9.09 1.52
N ALA A 75 -8.65 9.11 0.82
CA ALA A 75 -9.73 10.04 1.11
C ALA A 75 -10.26 9.87 2.54
N GLN A 76 -10.44 8.63 3.02
CA GLN A 76 -10.81 8.37 4.41
C GLN A 76 -9.77 8.88 5.39
N LEU A 77 -8.48 8.63 5.13
CA LEU A 77 -7.39 9.11 5.99
C LEU A 77 -7.32 10.64 6.04
N VAL A 78 -7.59 11.33 4.93
CA VAL A 78 -7.67 12.81 4.90
C VAL A 78 -8.85 13.30 5.75
N ILE A 79 -10.03 12.68 5.61
CA ILE A 79 -11.24 13.06 6.38
C ILE A 79 -11.00 12.94 7.90
N VAL A 80 -10.28 11.90 8.34
CA VAL A 80 -10.00 11.67 9.77
C VAL A 80 -8.73 12.35 10.27
N GLY A 81 -8.04 13.13 9.43
CA GLY A 81 -6.82 13.84 9.79
C GLY A 81 -5.56 12.98 9.90
N ALA A 82 -5.58 11.74 9.42
CA ALA A 82 -4.43 10.83 9.38
C ALA A 82 -3.58 10.98 8.11
N ALA A 83 -4.02 11.74 7.11
CA ALA A 83 -3.21 12.11 5.96
C ALA A 83 -3.49 13.56 5.55
N THR A 84 -2.52 14.21 4.94
CA THR A 84 -2.75 15.47 4.20
C THR A 84 -2.48 15.26 2.73
N VAL A 85 -3.15 16.04 1.90
CA VAL A 85 -2.86 16.18 0.48
C VAL A 85 -2.43 17.62 0.19
N ASP A 86 -1.53 17.80 -0.76
CA ASP A 86 -1.10 19.13 -1.20
C ASP A 86 -2.21 19.90 -1.94
N SER A 87 -1.97 21.17 -2.27
CA SER A 87 -2.96 22.02 -2.93
C SER A 87 -3.34 21.56 -4.34
N THR A 88 -2.53 20.70 -4.96
CA THR A 88 -2.83 20.10 -6.26
C THR A 88 -3.69 18.82 -6.14
N CYS A 89 -3.92 18.33 -4.92
CA CYS A 89 -4.60 17.07 -4.64
C CYS A 89 -3.88 15.83 -5.21
N LEU A 90 -2.56 15.91 -5.43
CA LEU A 90 -1.78 14.85 -6.07
C LEU A 90 -0.82 14.15 -5.10
N LEU A 91 -0.31 14.85 -4.09
CA LEU A 91 0.73 14.36 -3.21
C LEU A 91 0.23 14.18 -1.79
N TYR A 92 0.30 12.94 -1.30
CA TYR A 92 -0.18 12.55 0.03
C TYR A 92 0.98 12.35 0.99
N ARG A 93 0.79 12.69 2.27
CA ARG A 93 1.75 12.40 3.34
C ARG A 93 1.05 12.07 4.67
N ALA A 94 1.74 11.36 5.54
CA ALA A 94 1.31 11.09 6.92
C ALA A 94 1.30 12.37 7.78
N THR A 95 0.25 12.55 8.57
CA THR A 95 0.18 13.54 9.65
C THR A 95 0.77 12.99 10.96
N PRO A 96 1.04 13.81 11.99
CA PRO A 96 1.41 13.31 13.31
C PRO A 96 0.44 12.27 13.89
N GLU A 97 -0.86 12.44 13.65
CA GLU A 97 -1.91 11.50 14.06
C GLU A 97 -1.75 10.14 13.36
N CYS A 98 -1.34 10.13 12.09
CA CYS A 98 -1.01 8.92 11.35
C CYS A 98 0.09 8.10 12.03
N PHE A 99 1.16 8.77 12.50
CA PHE A 99 2.25 8.11 13.21
C PHE A 99 1.73 7.46 14.50
N GLN A 100 0.90 8.16 15.27
CA GLN A 100 0.29 7.60 16.48
C GLN A 100 -0.58 6.37 16.19
N TYR A 101 -1.43 6.44 15.17
CA TYR A 101 -2.26 5.31 14.77
C TYR A 101 -1.43 4.14 14.25
N SER A 102 -0.37 4.41 13.49
CA SER A 102 0.55 3.39 13.03
C SER A 102 1.19 2.67 14.21
N GLU A 103 1.75 3.38 15.19
CA GLU A 103 2.38 2.74 16.36
C GLU A 103 1.39 1.88 17.17
N ALA A 104 0.11 2.26 17.22
CA ALA A 104 -0.93 1.46 17.87
C ALA A 104 -1.27 0.15 17.13
N LEU A 105 -1.00 0.06 15.83
CA LEU A 105 -1.27 -1.12 15.02
C LEU A 105 -0.13 -2.14 15.11
N HIS A 106 -0.26 -3.10 16.01
CA HIS A 106 0.73 -4.16 16.23
C HIS A 106 0.25 -5.55 15.76
N GLY A 107 1.18 -6.51 15.72
CA GLY A 107 0.93 -7.91 15.33
C GLY A 107 1.73 -8.34 14.10
N ASP A 108 1.76 -9.65 13.86
CA ASP A 108 2.63 -10.27 12.85
C ASP A 108 2.39 -9.71 11.45
N TYR A 109 1.12 -9.51 11.08
CA TYR A 109 0.77 -8.92 9.78
C TYR A 109 1.33 -7.50 9.65
N ALA A 110 1.10 -6.65 10.66
CA ALA A 110 1.55 -5.25 10.64
C ALA A 110 3.09 -5.16 10.61
N ALA A 111 3.79 -5.99 11.38
CA ALA A 111 5.25 -6.06 11.35
C ALA A 111 5.76 -6.49 9.97
N SER A 112 5.14 -7.52 9.39
CA SER A 112 5.51 -8.04 8.07
C SER A 112 5.25 -7.05 6.95
N TYR A 113 4.13 -6.33 6.99
CA TYR A 113 3.78 -5.30 6.01
C TYR A 113 4.74 -4.11 6.10
N ARG A 114 5.05 -3.61 7.31
CA ARG A 114 6.05 -2.55 7.49
C ARG A 114 7.41 -2.94 6.93
N GLN A 115 7.87 -4.16 7.21
CA GLN A 115 9.13 -4.67 6.68
C GLN A 115 9.12 -4.70 5.15
N ALA A 116 8.01 -5.12 4.53
CA ALA A 116 7.86 -5.12 3.09
C ALA A 116 7.96 -3.70 2.51
N VAL A 117 7.22 -2.74 3.06
CA VAL A 117 7.29 -1.33 2.65
C VAL A 117 8.70 -0.78 2.82
N GLN A 118 9.34 -1.00 3.97
CA GLN A 118 10.72 -0.56 4.23
C GLN A 118 11.76 -1.14 3.26
N LEU A 119 11.54 -2.35 2.75
CA LEU A 119 12.38 -2.94 1.71
C LEU A 119 12.12 -2.29 0.35
N LEU A 120 10.86 -2.02 0.01
CA LEU A 120 10.46 -1.46 -1.27
C LEU A 120 10.94 -0.02 -1.44
N ILE A 121 10.79 0.83 -0.42
CA ILE A 121 11.19 2.25 -0.46
C ILE A 121 12.71 2.48 -0.60
N LYS A 122 13.53 1.42 -0.54
CA LYS A 122 14.96 1.47 -0.89
C LYS A 122 15.21 1.46 -2.40
N ASN A 123 14.19 1.13 -3.19
CA ASN A 123 14.21 1.13 -4.64
C ASN A 123 13.53 2.41 -5.14
N ASP A 124 13.94 2.90 -6.31
CA ASP A 124 13.21 3.96 -7.00
C ASP A 124 11.87 3.43 -7.55
N TYR A 125 10.94 4.35 -7.82
CA TYR A 125 9.60 4.03 -8.31
C TYR A 125 9.63 3.31 -9.66
N GLU A 126 10.59 3.62 -10.54
CA GLU A 126 10.70 2.99 -11.85
C GLU A 126 11.06 1.50 -11.71
N THR A 127 11.98 1.16 -10.80
CA THR A 127 12.31 -0.22 -10.45
C THR A 127 11.10 -1.00 -9.94
N ILE A 128 10.28 -0.40 -9.09
CA ILE A 128 9.03 -0.98 -8.57
C ILE A 128 8.05 -1.24 -9.74
N MET A 129 7.82 -0.23 -10.58
CA MET A 129 6.88 -0.32 -11.71
C MET A 129 7.34 -1.32 -12.77
N ASN A 130 8.64 -1.40 -13.05
CA ASN A 130 9.18 -2.37 -14.01
C ASN A 130 8.90 -3.81 -13.58
N ARG A 131 8.86 -4.10 -12.28
CA ARG A 131 8.48 -5.43 -11.77
C ARG A 131 7.02 -5.74 -11.99
N ILE A 132 6.14 -4.75 -11.80
CA ILE A 132 4.70 -4.90 -12.07
C ILE A 132 4.47 -5.15 -13.57
N THR A 133 5.11 -4.36 -14.45
CA THR A 133 4.97 -4.50 -15.91
C THR A 133 5.60 -5.79 -16.44
N LYS A 134 6.71 -6.25 -15.87
CA LYS A 134 7.36 -7.50 -16.29
C LYS A 134 6.46 -8.71 -16.02
N GLU A 135 5.81 -8.75 -14.86
CA GLU A 135 4.82 -9.79 -14.55
C GLU A 135 3.60 -9.71 -15.49
N ASN A 136 3.14 -8.51 -15.88
CA ASN A 136 2.07 -8.35 -16.87
C ASN A 136 2.39 -8.99 -18.23
N ASN A 137 3.65 -8.97 -18.67
CA ASN A 137 4.06 -9.48 -19.98
C ASN A 137 4.36 -11.00 -19.98
N GLN A 138 4.26 -11.68 -18.83
CA GLN A 138 4.50 -13.11 -18.69
C GLN A 138 3.20 -13.94 -18.62
N LEU A 139 2.03 -13.28 -18.65
CA LEU A 139 0.70 -13.88 -18.78
C LEU A 139 0.24 -13.88 -20.24
#